data_AF-A0A5C6A1H6-F1
#
_entry.id   AF-A0A5C6A1H6-F1
#
_cell.length_a   1.000
_cell.length_b   1.000
_cell.length_c   1.000
_cell.angle_alpha   90.00
_cell.angle_beta   90.00
_cell.angle_gamma   90.00
#
_symmetry.space_group_name_H-M   'P 1'
#
loop_
_entity.id
_entity.type
_entity.pdbx_description
1 polymer ?
#
loop_
_entity_poly.entity_id
_entity_poly.type
_entity_poly.pdbx_seq_one_letter_code
_entity_poly.pdbx_strand_id
1 'polypeptide(L)'
;MFAFLLSLVGCAPSNKAGGSIEDSIRQLTSEDESYLNTKRAVFTRDSPDDVRARFKNALLGKGNMSLADDLEAIGVVFGDLIANDSPMTWVTVEFEGERMFAMTYPKTSVVLFPIAMIDKRARKGEVIDLPTLVSDTIATVERSIQNPEYQR
;
A
#
# COMPACT_ATOMS: atom_id res chain seq x y z
N MET A 1 -6.75 -10.59 -25.33
CA MET A 1 -7.52 -9.41 -24.88
C MET A 1 -7.40 -9.34 -23.36
N PHE A 2 -6.31 -8.76 -22.84
CA PHE A 2 -6.04 -8.60 -21.41
C PHE A 2 -5.63 -7.14 -21.19
N ALA A 3 -6.61 -6.31 -20.86
CA ALA A 3 -6.44 -4.92 -20.49
C ALA A 3 -6.93 -4.79 -19.04
N PHE A 4 -6.03 -4.93 -18.07
CA PHE A 4 -6.28 -4.64 -16.65
C PHE A 4 -4.98 -4.15 -15.99
N LEU A 5 -4.35 -3.18 -16.65
CA LEU A 5 -3.08 -2.58 -16.23
C LEU A 5 -3.22 -1.06 -16.34
N LEU A 6 -4.12 -0.46 -15.56
CA LEU A 6 -4.21 0.99 -15.37
C LEU A 6 -5.22 1.27 -14.23
N SER A 7 -4.75 1.75 -13.06
CA SER A 7 -5.50 2.61 -12.11
C SER A 7 -4.88 2.72 -10.69
N LEU A 8 -3.62 2.35 -10.47
CA LEU A 8 -2.99 2.59 -9.15
C LEU A 8 -1.64 3.33 -9.19
N VAL A 9 -1.25 3.85 -10.36
CA VAL A 9 -0.45 5.08 -10.42
C VAL A 9 -1.46 6.17 -10.72
N GLY A 10 -1.87 6.90 -9.68
CA GLY A 10 -2.93 7.88 -9.80
C GLY A 10 -2.53 9.01 -10.75
N CYS A 11 -3.13 9.06 -11.94
CA CYS A 11 -3.41 10.36 -12.54
C CYS A 11 -4.41 11.05 -11.61
N ALA A 12 -3.97 12.14 -10.97
CA ALA A 12 -4.84 12.97 -10.16
C ALA A 12 -6.03 13.48 -11.00
N PRO A 13 -7.28 13.41 -10.51
CA PRO A 13 -8.37 14.12 -11.14
C PRO A 13 -8.12 15.62 -10.96
N SER A 14 -7.90 16.34 -12.06
CA SER A 14 -7.92 17.81 -12.09
C SER A 14 -9.32 18.27 -11.71
N ASN A 15 -9.49 18.82 -10.50
CA ASN A 15 -10.70 19.53 -10.15
C ASN A 15 -10.40 20.91 -9.55
N LYS A 16 -11.09 21.91 -10.10
CA LYS A 16 -11.03 23.30 -9.66
C LYS A 16 -11.67 23.38 -8.27
N ALA A 17 -10.88 23.81 -7.28
CA ALA A 17 -11.24 24.09 -5.86
C ALA A 17 -10.94 23.02 -4.78
N GLY A 18 -10.10 22.00 -5.04
CA GLY A 18 -9.53 21.12 -4.02
C GLY A 18 -8.05 20.84 -4.31
N GLY A 19 -7.17 20.84 -3.31
CA GLY A 19 -5.74 20.59 -3.49
C GLY A 19 -5.45 19.20 -4.09
N SER A 20 -4.29 19.01 -4.72
CA SER A 20 -3.90 17.69 -5.23
C SER A 20 -3.54 16.75 -4.07
N ILE A 21 -3.73 15.42 -4.25
CA ILE A 21 -3.16 14.40 -3.34
C ILE A 21 -1.65 14.65 -3.15
N GLU A 22 -0.97 15.09 -4.20
CA GLU A 22 0.46 15.41 -4.16
C GLU A 22 0.79 16.52 -3.14
N ASP A 23 -0.04 17.55 -3.05
CA ASP A 23 0.13 18.66 -2.11
C ASP A 23 -0.11 18.25 -0.65
N SER A 24 -0.71 17.08 -0.44
CA SER A 24 -1.02 16.52 0.88
C SER A 24 -0.02 15.50 1.40
N ILE A 25 1.03 15.19 0.64
CA ILE A 25 2.08 14.25 1.07
C ILE A 25 2.91 14.87 2.19
N ARG A 26 3.08 14.14 3.29
CA ARG A 26 3.86 14.53 4.47
C ARG A 26 4.78 13.39 4.88
N GLN A 27 5.93 13.73 5.47
CA GLN A 27 6.78 12.74 6.12
C GLN A 27 6.05 12.13 7.33
N LEU A 28 6.40 10.89 7.67
CA LEU A 28 5.82 10.25 8.85
C LEU A 28 6.15 11.03 10.12
N THR A 29 5.15 11.21 10.97
CA THR A 29 5.32 11.69 12.34
C THR A 29 5.71 10.53 13.28
N SER A 30 6.09 10.82 14.52
CA SER A 30 6.33 9.78 15.53
C SER A 30 5.07 8.95 15.85
N GLU A 31 3.89 9.56 15.73
CA GLU A 31 2.61 8.87 15.93
C GLU A 31 2.31 7.92 14.77
N ASP A 32 2.57 8.36 13.54
CA ASP A 32 2.47 7.53 12.34
C ASP A 32 3.38 6.29 12.44
N GLU A 33 4.64 6.50 12.81
CA GLU A 33 5.60 5.41 13.01
C GLU A 33 5.15 4.45 14.12
N SER A 34 4.64 4.97 15.23
CA SER A 34 4.10 4.14 16.32
C SER A 34 2.92 3.28 15.85
N TYR A 35 2.01 3.86 15.06
CA TYR A 35 0.89 3.14 14.46
C TYR A 35 1.37 2.03 13.51
N LEU A 36 2.25 2.36 12.56
CA LEU A 36 2.80 1.37 11.63
C LEU A 36 3.55 0.26 12.36
N ASN A 37 4.33 0.59 13.40
CA ASN A 37 5.04 -0.39 14.22
C ASN A 37 4.10 -1.31 15.00
N THR A 38 2.96 -0.80 15.48
CA THR A 38 1.92 -1.63 16.09
C THR A 38 1.38 -2.65 15.10
N LYS A 39 1.15 -2.23 13.85
CA LYS A 39 0.67 -3.11 12.78
C LYS A 39 1.75 -4.10 12.32
N ARG A 40 3.01 -3.71 12.27
CA ARG A 40 4.16 -4.61 12.00
C ARG A 40 4.27 -5.72 13.05
N ALA A 41 4.12 -5.35 14.33
CA ALA A 41 4.26 -6.28 15.45
C ALA A 41 3.26 -7.46 15.40
N VAL A 42 2.19 -7.34 14.61
CA VAL A 42 1.24 -8.42 14.35
C VAL A 42 1.92 -9.64 13.74
N PHE A 43 2.96 -9.45 12.91
CA PHE A 43 3.61 -10.52 12.14
C PHE A 43 5.10 -10.70 12.45
N THR A 44 5.69 -9.93 13.37
CA THR A 44 7.13 -10.00 13.70
C THR A 44 7.57 -11.34 14.29
N ARG A 45 6.64 -12.18 14.73
CA ARG A 45 6.92 -13.51 15.30
C ARG A 45 6.46 -14.65 14.38
N ASP A 46 5.82 -14.30 13.27
CA ASP A 46 5.14 -15.23 12.39
C ASP A 46 6.11 -15.68 11.29
N SER A 47 6.17 -16.98 11.02
CA SER A 47 6.83 -17.47 9.81
C SER A 47 6.05 -17.03 8.55
N PRO A 48 6.64 -17.03 7.34
CA PRO A 48 5.90 -16.75 6.12
C PRO A 48 4.64 -17.62 5.93
N ASP A 49 4.67 -18.86 6.42
CA ASP A 49 3.52 -19.77 6.41
C ASP A 49 2.43 -19.33 7.40
N ASP A 50 2.82 -18.79 8.56
CA ASP A 50 1.89 -18.25 9.55
C ASP A 50 1.20 -16.98 9.03
N VAL A 51 1.95 -16.08 8.37
CA VAL A 51 1.38 -14.91 7.70
C VAL A 51 0.34 -15.34 6.65
N ARG A 52 0.67 -16.33 5.83
CA ARG A 52 -0.24 -16.90 4.81
C ARG A 52 -1.49 -17.52 5.46
N ALA A 53 -1.31 -18.27 6.54
CA ALA A 53 -2.42 -18.90 7.26
C ALA A 53 -3.34 -17.87 7.91
N ARG A 54 -2.78 -16.83 8.55
CA ARG A 54 -3.55 -15.73 9.15
C ARG A 54 -4.26 -14.91 8.10
N PHE A 55 -3.62 -14.61 6.97
CA PHE A 55 -4.28 -13.97 5.83
C PHE A 55 -5.50 -14.76 5.37
N LYS A 56 -5.34 -16.08 5.17
CA LYS A 56 -6.46 -16.97 4.80
C LYS A 56 -7.55 -16.98 5.88
N ASN A 57 -7.18 -17.03 7.16
CA ASN A 57 -8.14 -17.02 8.25
C ASN A 57 -8.88 -15.69 8.36
N ALA A 58 -8.21 -14.56 8.18
CA ALA A 58 -8.80 -13.23 8.14
C ALA A 58 -9.88 -13.16 7.05
N LEU A 59 -9.55 -13.54 5.81
CA LEU A 59 -10.50 -13.58 4.70
C LEU A 59 -11.71 -14.49 4.96
N LEU A 60 -11.51 -15.57 5.73
CA LEU A 60 -12.59 -16.50 6.10
C LEU A 60 -13.37 -16.05 7.35
N GLY A 61 -13.05 -14.90 7.95
CA GLY A 61 -13.65 -14.44 9.21
C GLY A 61 -13.28 -15.29 10.42
N LYS A 62 -12.16 -16.02 10.36
CA LYS A 62 -11.62 -16.92 11.39
C LYS A 62 -10.38 -16.35 12.09
N GLY A 63 -10.06 -15.08 11.86
CA GLY A 63 -8.98 -14.37 12.53
C GLY A 63 -9.29 -14.13 14.02
N ASN A 64 -8.24 -13.89 14.80
CA ASN A 64 -8.34 -13.44 16.19
C ASN A 64 -8.54 -11.92 16.32
N MET A 65 -8.39 -11.17 15.22
CA MET A 65 -8.63 -9.74 15.12
C MET A 65 -9.82 -9.45 14.21
N SER A 66 -10.23 -8.18 14.14
CA SER A 66 -11.18 -7.75 13.14
C SER A 66 -10.58 -7.92 11.73
N LEU A 67 -11.42 -8.24 10.75
CA LEU A 67 -10.98 -8.33 9.35
C LEU A 67 -10.29 -7.03 8.89
N ALA A 68 -10.75 -5.88 9.36
CA ALA A 68 -10.14 -4.59 9.04
C ALA A 68 -8.71 -4.47 9.61
N ASP A 69 -8.50 -4.85 10.88
CA ASP A 69 -7.19 -4.81 11.51
C ASP A 69 -6.19 -5.76 10.86
N ASP A 70 -6.64 -6.97 10.49
CA ASP A 70 -5.82 -7.93 9.78
C ASP A 70 -5.40 -7.36 8.41
N LEU A 71 -6.34 -6.84 7.62
CA LEU A 71 -6.05 -6.29 6.29
C LEU A 71 -5.13 -5.08 6.34
N GLU A 72 -5.28 -4.20 7.33
CA GLU A 72 -4.36 -3.10 7.57
C GLU A 72 -2.95 -3.60 7.86
N ALA A 73 -2.81 -4.55 8.79
CA ALA A 73 -1.52 -5.11 9.14
C ALA A 73 -0.84 -5.80 7.95
N ILE A 74 -1.60 -6.54 7.15
CA ILE A 74 -1.11 -7.17 5.91
C ILE A 74 -0.68 -6.10 4.90
N GLY A 75 -1.45 -5.02 4.78
CA GLY A 75 -1.11 -3.86 3.96
C GLY A 75 0.21 -3.20 4.36
N VAL A 76 0.46 -3.07 5.67
CA VAL A 76 1.73 -2.56 6.19
C VAL A 76 2.88 -3.51 5.85
N VAL A 77 2.74 -4.82 6.09
CA VAL A 77 3.78 -5.81 5.72
C VAL A 77 4.05 -5.78 4.21
N PHE A 78 2.99 -5.70 3.40
CA PHE A 78 3.12 -5.58 1.95
C PHE A 78 3.92 -4.35 1.52
N GLY A 79 3.67 -3.19 2.15
CA GLY A 79 4.46 -1.99 1.90
C GLY A 79 5.91 -2.10 2.39
N ASP A 80 6.15 -2.73 3.54
CA ASP A 80 7.52 -2.95 4.05
C ASP A 80 8.34 -3.86 3.13
N LEU A 81 7.72 -4.91 2.56
CA LEU A 81 8.37 -5.75 1.54
C LEU A 81 8.76 -4.93 0.30
N ILE A 82 7.89 -4.02 -0.14
CA ILE A 82 8.19 -3.10 -1.25
C ILE A 82 9.33 -2.14 -0.88
N ALA A 83 9.34 -1.58 0.33
CA ALA A 83 10.40 -0.68 0.79
C ALA A 83 11.75 -1.38 0.93
N ASN A 84 11.76 -2.68 1.25
CA ASN A 84 12.98 -3.47 1.33
C ASN A 84 13.61 -3.69 -0.04
N ASP A 85 12.78 -3.88 -1.07
CA ASP A 85 13.21 -4.28 -2.41
C ASP A 85 13.17 -3.11 -3.42
N SER A 86 12.83 -1.89 -2.99
CA SER A 86 12.79 -0.70 -3.84
C SER A 86 13.09 0.60 -3.06
N PRO A 87 13.46 1.70 -3.73
CA PRO A 87 13.65 3.01 -3.09
C PRO A 87 12.39 3.67 -2.52
N MET A 88 11.24 3.01 -2.54
CA MET A 88 9.98 3.54 -2.02
C MET A 88 10.06 3.77 -0.51
N THR A 89 9.60 4.93 -0.05
CA THR A 89 9.57 5.28 1.38
C THR A 89 8.16 5.57 1.83
N TRP A 90 7.81 5.15 3.05
CA TRP A 90 6.53 5.48 3.66
C TRP A 90 6.36 6.98 3.88
N VAL A 91 5.14 7.46 3.64
CA VAL A 91 4.67 8.82 3.86
C VAL A 91 3.23 8.78 4.34
N THR A 92 2.76 9.92 4.83
CA THR A 92 1.35 10.16 5.11
C THR A 92 0.74 11.05 4.02
N VAL A 93 -0.51 10.80 3.67
CA VAL A 93 -1.31 11.59 2.73
C VAL A 93 -2.57 12.05 3.47
N GLU A 94 -2.80 13.34 3.55
CA GLU A 94 -4.02 13.92 4.15
C GLU A 94 -4.94 14.49 3.07
N PHE A 95 -5.90 13.69 2.61
CA PHE A 95 -6.76 14.07 1.50
C PHE A 95 -8.23 13.98 1.91
N GLU A 96 -9.03 15.00 1.58
CA GLU A 96 -10.46 15.07 1.89
C GLU A 96 -10.81 14.82 3.38
N GLY A 97 -9.90 15.16 4.30
CA GLY A 97 -10.07 14.96 5.74
C GLY A 97 -9.71 13.56 6.24
N GLU A 98 -9.21 12.69 5.35
CA GLU A 98 -8.72 11.36 5.69
C GLU A 98 -7.19 11.33 5.70
N ARG A 99 -6.62 10.77 6.77
CA ARG A 99 -5.18 10.50 6.89
C ARG A 99 -4.91 9.07 6.44
N MET A 100 -4.12 8.91 5.39
CA MET A 100 -3.78 7.62 4.78
C MET A 100 -2.27 7.39 4.79
N PHE A 101 -1.86 6.13 4.93
CA PHE A 101 -0.47 5.73 4.74
C PHE A 101 -0.21 5.35 3.29
N ALA A 102 0.84 5.92 2.73
CA ALA A 102 1.25 5.71 1.34
C ALA A 102 2.76 5.55 1.24
N MET A 103 3.26 5.30 0.05
CA MET A 103 4.67 5.25 -0.27
C MET A 103 4.97 6.12 -1.47
N THR A 104 6.14 6.76 -1.49
CA THR A 104 6.60 7.58 -2.61
C THR A 104 7.93 7.09 -3.14
N TYR A 105 8.10 7.18 -4.47
CA TYR A 105 9.38 6.91 -5.10
C TYR A 105 10.18 8.22 -5.25
N PRO A 106 11.46 8.27 -4.85
CA PRO A 106 12.27 9.48 -4.87
C PRO A 106 12.29 10.18 -6.23
N LYS A 107 12.16 11.51 -6.24
CA LYS A 107 12.19 12.37 -7.45
C LYS A 107 11.11 12.04 -8.50
N THR A 108 10.00 11.45 -8.06
CA THR A 108 8.85 11.20 -8.92
C THR A 108 7.55 11.61 -8.23
N SER A 109 6.47 11.69 -8.99
CA SER A 109 5.10 11.84 -8.48
C SER A 109 4.39 10.49 -8.27
N VAL A 110 5.11 9.36 -8.34
CA VAL A 110 4.53 8.04 -8.09
C VAL A 110 4.21 7.88 -6.60
N VAL A 111 2.94 7.59 -6.32
CA VAL A 111 2.42 7.31 -4.97
C VAL A 111 1.72 5.95 -4.97
N LEU A 112 2.04 5.12 -3.98
CA LEU A 112 1.45 3.80 -3.78
C LEU A 112 0.69 3.77 -2.44
N PHE A 113 -0.45 3.06 -2.38
CA PHE A 113 -1.25 2.92 -1.15
C PHE A 113 -1.38 1.43 -0.76
N PRO A 114 -0.37 0.83 -0.10
CA PRO A 114 -0.31 -0.62 0.16
C PRO A 114 -1.52 -1.17 0.90
N ILE A 115 -1.99 -0.46 1.92
CA ILE A 115 -3.17 -0.85 2.73
C ILE A 115 -4.43 -0.89 1.86
N ALA A 116 -4.70 0.18 1.11
CA ALA A 116 -5.85 0.24 0.21
C ALA A 116 -5.77 -0.82 -0.91
N MET A 117 -4.57 -1.17 -1.37
CA MET A 117 -4.38 -2.22 -2.37
C MET A 117 -4.76 -3.60 -1.87
N ILE A 118 -4.45 -3.93 -0.62
CA ILE A 118 -4.83 -5.19 0.02
C ILE A 118 -6.32 -5.21 0.32
N ASP A 119 -6.86 -4.15 0.93
CA ASP A 119 -8.29 -4.04 1.25
C ASP A 119 -9.17 -4.21 0.00
N LYS A 120 -8.85 -3.50 -1.11
CA LYS A 120 -9.61 -3.61 -2.37
C LYS A 120 -9.62 -5.03 -2.94
N ARG A 121 -8.51 -5.75 -2.86
CA ARG A 121 -8.40 -7.14 -3.35
C ARG A 121 -9.18 -8.10 -2.46
N ALA A 122 -9.05 -7.95 -1.15
CA ALA A 122 -9.79 -8.76 -0.18
C ALA A 122 -11.31 -8.59 -0.35
N ARG A 123 -11.81 -7.35 -0.52
CA ARG A 123 -13.24 -7.08 -0.75
C ARG A 123 -13.79 -7.70 -2.03
N LYS A 124 -12.94 -7.89 -3.05
CA LYS A 124 -13.29 -8.59 -4.29
C LYS A 124 -13.20 -10.11 -4.19
N GLY A 125 -12.75 -10.65 -3.05
CA GLY A 125 -12.51 -12.07 -2.86
C GLY A 125 -11.33 -12.59 -3.68
N GLU A 126 -10.38 -11.73 -4.06
CA GLU A 126 -9.19 -12.13 -4.80
C GLU A 126 -8.25 -12.96 -3.92
N VAL A 127 -7.67 -14.02 -4.48
CA VAL A 127 -6.61 -14.77 -3.82
C VAL A 127 -5.32 -13.97 -3.95
N ILE A 128 -4.81 -13.46 -2.84
CA ILE A 128 -3.57 -12.67 -2.80
C ILE A 128 -2.39 -13.60 -2.55
N ASP A 129 -1.51 -13.73 -3.53
CA ASP A 129 -0.17 -14.28 -3.33
C ASP A 129 0.81 -13.12 -3.12
N LEU A 130 1.16 -12.86 -1.85
CA LEU A 130 1.94 -11.68 -1.46
C LEU A 130 3.28 -11.55 -2.20
N PRO A 131 4.13 -12.60 -2.33
CA PRO A 131 5.40 -12.50 -3.05
C PRO A 131 5.22 -12.05 -4.50
N THR A 132 4.30 -12.68 -5.23
CA THR A 132 3.98 -12.32 -6.62
C THR A 132 3.42 -10.90 -6.71
N LEU A 133 2.54 -10.52 -5.77
CA LEU A 133 2.00 -9.16 -5.75
C LEU A 133 3.09 -8.11 -5.51
N VAL A 134 4.08 -8.37 -4.65
CA VAL A 134 5.22 -7.48 -4.40
C VAL A 134 6.03 -7.31 -5.69
N SER A 135 6.45 -8.40 -6.32
CA SER A 135 7.26 -8.34 -7.55
C SER A 135 6.53 -7.61 -8.68
N ASP A 136 5.23 -7.89 -8.88
CA ASP A 136 4.42 -7.25 -9.91
C ASP A 136 4.23 -5.75 -9.65
N THR A 137 4.08 -5.38 -8.37
CA THR A 137 3.90 -3.98 -7.98
C THR A 137 5.19 -3.18 -8.19
N ILE A 138 6.34 -3.72 -7.79
CA ILE A 138 7.64 -3.08 -8.03
C ILE A 138 7.87 -2.92 -9.54
N ALA A 139 7.68 -3.97 -10.33
CA ALA A 139 7.84 -3.89 -11.78
C ALA A 139 6.90 -2.85 -12.44
N THR A 140 5.69 -2.67 -11.88
CA THR A 140 4.76 -1.64 -12.34
C THR A 140 5.26 -0.24 -11.98
N VAL A 141 5.72 -0.03 -10.75
CA VAL A 141 6.32 1.23 -10.29
C VAL A 141 7.53 1.58 -11.15
N GLU A 142 8.45 0.63 -11.38
CA GLU A 142 9.66 0.83 -12.18
C GLU A 142 9.33 1.23 -13.63
N ARG A 143 8.26 0.68 -14.21
CA ARG A 143 7.78 1.11 -15.52
C ARG A 143 7.22 2.53 -15.48
N SER A 144 6.49 2.86 -14.43
CA SER A 144 5.90 4.20 -14.27
C SER A 144 6.96 5.28 -14.09
N ILE A 145 8.04 5.01 -13.35
CA ILE A 145 9.15 5.97 -13.20
C ILE A 145 9.99 6.13 -14.48
N GLN A 146 9.70 5.41 -15.55
CA GLN A 146 10.30 5.67 -16.88
C GLN A 146 9.45 6.62 -17.72
N ASN A 147 8.19 6.86 -17.35
CA ASN A 147 7.34 7.82 -18.03
C ASN A 147 7.71 9.26 -17.58
N PRO A 148 8.05 10.17 -18.52
CA PRO A 148 8.35 11.57 -18.24
C PRO A 148 7.27 12.31 -17.44
N GLU A 149 6.00 11.92 -17.56
CA GLU A 149 4.87 12.54 -16.85
C GLU A 149 4.97 12.39 -15.32
N TYR A 150 5.71 11.40 -14.83
CA TYR A 150 5.87 11.16 -13.40
C TYR A 150 7.21 11.66 -12.84
N GLN A 151 8.08 12.27 -13.66
CA GLN A 151 9.36 12.80 -13.19
C GLN A 151 9.17 14.16 -12.50
N ARG A 152 10.01 14.46 -11.51
CA ARG A 152 10.10 15.77 -10.84
C ARG A 152 11.45 16.44 -11.09
#